data_AF-A0A959I842-F1
#
_entry.id   AF-A0A959I842-F1
#
_cell.length_a   1.000
_cell.length_b   1.000
_cell.length_c   1.000
_cell.angle_alpha   90.00
_cell.angle_beta   90.00
_cell.angle_gamma   90.00
#
_symmetry.space_group_name_H-M   'P 1'
#
loop_
_entity.id
_entity.type
_entity.pdbx_description
1 polymer ?
#
loop_
_entity_poly.entity_id
_entity_poly.type
_entity_poly.pdbx_seq_one_letter_code
_entity_poly.pdbx_strand_id
1 'polypeptide(L)'
;MKLLTSLTVTLAISFGLSAQTAFDILRFSQFDVGGTARTVGIGGGIGALGADFSVLSTNPAGLAAFRRSELTLTPTLYTSRVTSTLDGAATNLGFNEERSNFNFNNLGLVLAHRPTGSKWSTVNFGIGMNRLA
;
A
#
# COMPACT_ATOMS: atom_id res chain seq x y z
N MET A 1 -3.07 42.23 25.69
CA MET A 1 -2.40 41.16 26.48
C MET A 1 -2.54 39.77 25.85
N LYS A 2 -3.75 39.35 25.38
CA LYS A 2 -3.96 38.03 24.73
C LYS A 2 -3.08 37.75 23.48
N LEU A 3 -2.78 38.78 22.70
CA LEU A 3 -1.87 38.70 21.54
C LEU A 3 -0.41 38.45 21.96
N LEU A 4 0.03 39.04 23.07
CA LEU A 4 1.40 38.90 23.57
C LEU A 4 1.61 37.49 24.15
N THR A 5 0.63 36.98 24.88
CA THR A 5 0.66 35.61 25.43
C THR A 5 0.59 34.55 24.33
N SER A 6 -0.18 34.81 23.26
CA SER A 6 -0.20 33.97 22.06
C SER A 6 1.18 33.89 21.40
N LEU A 7 1.82 35.04 21.19
CA LEU A 7 3.13 35.12 20.54
C LEU A 7 4.22 34.40 21.32
N THR A 8 4.23 34.54 22.65
CA THR A 8 5.21 33.86 23.51
C THR A 8 5.05 32.34 23.49
N VAL A 9 3.82 31.83 23.42
CA VAL A 9 3.55 30.38 23.33
C VAL A 9 4.03 29.83 21.99
N THR A 10 3.74 30.52 20.88
CA THR A 10 4.22 30.10 19.56
C THR A 10 5.75 30.07 19.49
N LEU A 11 6.42 31.07 20.06
CA LEU A 11 7.88 31.15 20.04
C LEU A 11 8.53 30.05 20.87
N ALA A 12 7.95 29.70 22.03
CA ALA A 12 8.43 28.60 22.87
C ALA A 12 8.32 27.23 22.18
N ILE A 13 7.26 27.00 21.41
CA ILE A 13 7.07 25.76 20.64
C ILE A 13 8.15 25.60 19.56
N SER A 14 8.60 26.70 18.95
CA SER A 14 9.60 26.67 17.88
C SER A 14 11.00 26.22 18.32
N PHE A 15 11.37 26.39 19.60
CA PHE A 15 12.70 26.00 20.10
C PHE A 15 12.90 24.48 20.25
N GLY A 16 11.82 23.69 20.23
CA GLY A 16 11.86 22.23 20.37
C GLY A 16 11.75 21.45 19.06
N LEU A 17 11.71 22.13 17.91
CA LEU A 17 11.49 21.46 16.62
C LEU A 17 12.80 20.90 16.07
N SER A 18 12.92 19.57 16.05
CA SER A 18 13.94 18.86 15.27
C SER A 18 13.47 18.69 13.81
N ALA A 19 14.38 18.89 12.84
CA ALA A 19 14.08 18.64 11.43
C ALA A 19 13.97 17.14 11.14
N GLN A 20 13.08 16.77 10.20
CA GLN A 20 13.03 15.41 9.65
C GLN A 20 14.29 15.16 8.81
N THR A 21 14.84 13.95 8.90
CA THR A 21 16.04 13.59 8.14
C THR A 21 15.68 13.03 6.77
N ALA A 22 16.65 13.01 5.84
CA ALA A 22 16.47 12.35 4.55
C ALA A 22 16.16 10.84 4.70
N PHE A 23 16.64 10.22 5.78
CA PHE A 23 16.36 8.82 6.09
C PHE A 23 14.91 8.58 6.50
N ASP A 24 14.28 9.55 7.19
CA ASP A 24 12.85 9.47 7.51
C ASP A 24 12.01 9.45 6.23
N ILE A 25 12.35 10.31 5.27
CA ILE A 25 11.68 10.35 3.96
C ILE A 25 11.84 9.02 3.22
N LEU A 26 13.06 8.46 3.20
CA LEU A 26 13.32 7.18 2.52
C LEU A 26 12.52 6.03 3.12
N ARG A 27 12.36 6.01 4.45
CA ARG A 27 11.61 4.96 5.15
C ARG A 27 10.10 5.02 4.84
N PHE A 28 9.57 6.22 4.59
CA PHE A 28 8.16 6.39 4.22
C PHE A 28 7.90 6.38 2.71
N SER A 29 8.95 6.45 1.87
CA SER A 29 8.83 6.40 0.42
C SER A 29 8.92 4.99 -0.16
N GLN A 30 9.45 4.05 0.62
CA GLN A 30 9.48 2.63 0.26
C GLN A 30 8.17 1.97 0.67
N PHE A 31 7.38 1.57 -0.32
CA PHE A 31 6.18 0.76 -0.12
C PHE A 31 6.47 -0.66 -0.60
N ASP A 32 6.11 -1.64 0.24
CA ASP A 32 6.07 -3.03 -0.21
C ASP A 32 4.98 -3.16 -1.28
N VAL A 33 5.27 -3.93 -2.33
CA VAL A 33 4.31 -4.15 -3.41
C VAL A 33 3.19 -5.06 -2.91
N GLY A 34 1.99 -4.50 -2.72
CA GLY A 34 0.77 -5.27 -2.48
C GLY A 34 -0.01 -5.58 -3.75
N GLY A 35 -1.16 -6.24 -3.60
CA GLY A 35 -1.99 -6.71 -4.70
C GLY A 35 -2.06 -8.22 -4.84
N THR A 36 -2.58 -8.67 -5.98
CA THR A 36 -2.69 -10.10 -6.32
C THR A 36 -1.30 -10.71 -6.48
N ALA A 37 -1.21 -12.03 -6.42
CA ALA A 37 0.04 -12.74 -6.70
C ALA A 37 0.65 -12.36 -8.07
N ARG A 38 -0.19 -12.06 -9.07
CA ARG A 38 0.26 -11.58 -10.39
C ARG A 38 0.86 -10.18 -10.30
N THR A 39 0.21 -9.25 -9.58
CA THR A 39 0.71 -7.89 -9.39
C THR A 39 2.05 -7.88 -8.67
N VAL A 40 2.15 -8.65 -7.58
CA VAL A 40 3.39 -8.79 -6.81
C VAL A 40 4.48 -9.47 -7.64
N GLY A 41 4.15 -10.54 -8.37
CA GLY A 41 5.10 -11.30 -9.19
C GLY A 41 5.78 -10.50 -10.30
N ILE A 42 5.19 -9.37 -10.73
CA ILE A 42 5.79 -8.45 -11.71
C ILE A 42 6.30 -7.14 -11.08
N GLY A 43 6.35 -7.04 -9.75
CA GLY A 43 6.84 -5.85 -9.05
C GLY A 43 5.89 -4.66 -9.01
N GLY A 44 4.57 -4.87 -9.11
CA GLY A 44 3.55 -3.84 -8.91
C GLY A 44 3.08 -3.11 -10.17
N GLY A 45 3.67 -3.42 -11.33
CA GLY A 45 3.45 -2.73 -12.60
C GLY A 45 2.18 -3.09 -13.38
N ILE A 46 1.05 -3.44 -12.74
CA ILE A 46 -0.17 -3.87 -13.48
C ILE A 46 -1.07 -2.71 -13.92
N GLY A 47 -0.84 -1.49 -13.41
CA GLY A 47 -1.70 -0.33 -13.70
C GLY A 47 -1.98 -0.07 -15.19
N ALA A 48 -1.05 -0.41 -16.10
CA ALA A 48 -1.23 -0.23 -17.55
C ALA A 48 -1.71 -1.49 -18.30
N LEU A 49 -1.45 -2.70 -17.78
CA LEU A 49 -1.76 -3.96 -18.46
C LEU A 49 -3.25 -4.35 -18.35
N GLY A 50 -3.91 -3.96 -17.26
CA GLY A 50 -5.31 -4.30 -17.02
C GLY A 50 -5.53 -5.78 -16.64
N ALA A 51 -6.80 -6.19 -16.55
CA ALA A 51 -7.22 -7.58 -16.40
C ALA A 51 -6.61 -8.34 -15.20
N ASP A 52 -6.33 -7.63 -14.12
CA ASP A 52 -5.99 -8.15 -12.80
C ASP A 52 -6.88 -7.47 -11.76
N PHE A 53 -7.26 -8.19 -10.69
CA PHE A 53 -8.15 -7.62 -9.68
C PHE A 53 -7.57 -6.36 -9.02
N SER A 54 -6.24 -6.23 -8.96
CA SER A 54 -5.59 -5.07 -8.33
C SER A 54 -5.85 -3.74 -9.05
N VAL A 55 -6.29 -3.78 -10.31
CA VAL A 55 -6.62 -2.58 -11.07
C VAL A 55 -7.86 -1.87 -10.53
N LEU A 56 -8.73 -2.54 -9.77
CA LEU A 56 -9.87 -1.88 -9.12
C LEU A 56 -9.40 -0.76 -8.18
N SER A 57 -8.22 -0.87 -7.58
CA SER A 57 -7.66 0.12 -6.67
C SER A 57 -6.51 0.95 -7.26
N THR A 58 -5.76 0.44 -8.24
CA THR A 58 -4.64 1.17 -8.86
C THR A 58 -5.03 1.95 -10.12
N ASN A 59 -5.86 1.37 -10.99
CA ASN A 59 -6.35 2.01 -12.22
C ASN A 59 -7.70 1.40 -12.64
N PRO A 60 -8.84 1.94 -12.17
CA PRO A 60 -10.16 1.35 -12.41
C PRO A 60 -10.52 1.18 -13.89
N ALA A 61 -9.92 1.94 -14.81
CA ALA A 61 -10.11 1.76 -16.25
C ALA A 61 -9.62 0.38 -16.74
N GLY A 62 -8.63 -0.21 -16.06
CA GLY A 62 -8.14 -1.56 -16.31
C GLY A 62 -9.19 -2.65 -16.10
N LEU A 63 -10.30 -2.34 -15.42
CA LEU A 63 -11.44 -3.24 -15.28
C LEU A 63 -12.05 -3.58 -16.65
N ALA A 64 -12.05 -2.65 -17.61
CA ALA A 64 -12.55 -2.89 -18.97
C ALA A 64 -11.73 -3.93 -19.75
N ALA A 65 -10.50 -4.23 -19.32
CA ALA A 65 -9.68 -5.26 -19.96
C ALA A 65 -10.13 -6.69 -19.62
N PHE A 66 -10.90 -6.89 -18.54
CA PHE A 66 -11.46 -8.20 -18.21
C PHE A 66 -12.37 -8.70 -19.34
N ARG A 67 -12.10 -9.95 -19.77
CA ARG A 67 -12.84 -10.60 -20.86
C ARG A 67 -13.82 -11.67 -20.39
N ARG A 68 -13.65 -12.11 -19.14
CA ARG A 68 -14.42 -13.18 -18.50
C ARG A 68 -14.58 -12.80 -17.03
N SER A 69 -15.62 -13.33 -16.41
CA SER A 69 -15.80 -13.21 -14.97
C SER A 69 -14.72 -14.01 -14.24
N GLU A 70 -14.18 -13.47 -13.15
CA GLU A 70 -13.07 -14.04 -12.39
C GLU A 70 -13.33 -13.90 -10.89
N LEU A 71 -13.06 -14.98 -10.15
CA LEU A 71 -12.98 -14.96 -8.69
C LEU A 71 -11.49 -14.91 -8.30
N THR A 72 -11.11 -13.94 -7.49
CA THR A 72 -9.73 -13.72 -7.06
C THR A 72 -9.60 -13.95 -5.57
N LEU A 73 -8.59 -14.75 -5.19
CA LEU A 73 -8.17 -14.98 -3.82
C LEU A 73 -6.64 -14.94 -3.79
N THR A 74 -6.03 -14.21 -2.87
CA THR A 74 -4.58 -14.17 -2.68
C THR A 74 -4.23 -14.28 -1.20
N PRO A 75 -3.96 -15.49 -0.68
CA PRO A 75 -3.35 -15.66 0.62
C PRO A 75 -1.92 -15.13 0.61
N THR A 76 -1.47 -14.58 1.73
CA THR A 76 -0.16 -13.93 1.85
C THR A 76 0.42 -14.21 3.23
N LEU A 77 1.71 -14.54 3.27
CA LEU A 77 2.48 -14.66 4.49
C LEU A 77 3.58 -13.60 4.47
N TYR A 78 3.47 -12.62 5.36
CA TYR A 78 4.47 -11.59 5.54
C TYR A 78 5.37 -11.96 6.70
N THR A 79 6.69 -11.95 6.49
CA THR A 79 7.68 -12.17 7.55
C THR A 79 8.63 -10.98 7.59
N SER A 80 8.83 -10.42 8.79
CA SER A 80 9.72 -9.30 9.01
C SER A 80 10.66 -9.60 10.17
N ARG A 81 11.91 -9.20 10.00
CA ARG A 81 12.96 -9.27 11.02
C ARG A 81 13.58 -7.88 11.15
N VAL A 82 13.56 -7.33 12.34
CA VAL A 82 14.17 -6.03 12.66
C VAL A 82 15.25 -6.25 13.71
N THR A 83 16.46 -5.83 13.37
CA THR A 83 17.59 -5.78 14.31
C THR A 83 17.90 -4.33 14.62
N SER A 84 17.85 -3.95 15.89
CA SER A 84 18.21 -2.61 16.35
C SER A 84 19.41 -2.69 17.28
N THR A 85 20.40 -1.84 17.04
CA THR A 85 21.60 -1.74 17.86
C THR A 85 21.70 -0.31 18.38
N LEU A 86 21.78 -0.15 19.71
CA LEU A 86 21.98 1.17 20.31
C LEU A 86 23.48 1.49 20.31
N ASP A 87 23.88 2.45 19.48
CA ASP A 87 25.27 2.91 19.41
C ASP A 87 25.62 3.76 20.64
N GLY A 88 26.77 3.50 21.27
CA GLY A 88 27.25 4.23 22.46
C GLY A 88 26.88 3.64 23.84
N ALA A 89 26.15 2.51 23.91
CA ALA A 89 25.97 1.79 25.17
C ALA A 89 27.23 0.96 25.51
N ALA A 90 27.66 0.94 26.78
CA ALA A 90 28.88 0.25 27.24
C ALA A 90 28.92 -1.27 26.92
N THR A 91 27.78 -1.84 26.55
CA THR A 91 27.63 -3.13 25.89
C THR A 91 26.74 -2.89 24.67
N ASN A 92 27.12 -3.37 23.49
CA ASN A 92 26.31 -3.29 22.28
C ASN A 92 25.01 -4.07 22.47
N LEU A 93 23.99 -3.45 23.08
CA LEU A 93 22.68 -4.05 23.30
C LEU A 93 21.94 -4.07 21.97
N GLY A 94 21.99 -5.23 21.32
CA GLY A 94 21.22 -5.53 20.11
C GLY A 94 19.89 -6.18 20.47
N PHE A 95 18.79 -5.64 19.94
CA PHE A 95 17.46 -6.25 20.03
C PHE A 95 17.07 -6.81 18.66
N ASN A 96 16.57 -8.04 18.65
CA ASN A 96 16.03 -8.68 17.46
C ASN A 96 14.55 -8.93 17.67
N GLU A 97 13.73 -8.49 16.73
CA GLU A 97 12.31 -8.77 16.68
C GLU A 97 11.97 -9.48 15.38
N GLU A 98 11.23 -10.58 15.48
CA GLU A 98 10.74 -11.35 14.34
C GLU A 98 9.23 -11.41 14.41
N ARG A 99 8.57 -11.08 13.30
CA ARG A 99 7.12 -11.09 13.20
C ARG A 99 6.68 -11.73 11.90
N SER A 100 5.85 -12.76 12.01
CA SER A 100 5.17 -13.38 10.88
C SER A 100 3.67 -13.12 10.96
N ASN A 101 3.07 -12.79 9.82
CA ASN A 101 1.66 -12.46 9.71
C ASN A 101 1.06 -13.13 8.47
N PHE A 102 0.16 -14.09 8.70
CA PHE A 102 -0.65 -14.67 7.65
C PHE A 102 -1.92 -13.84 7.44
N ASN A 103 -2.22 -13.48 6.20
CA ASN A 103 -3.41 -12.71 5.84
C ASN A 103 -3.84 -13.00 4.39
N PHE A 104 -4.88 -12.30 3.93
CA PHE A 104 -5.28 -12.30 2.53
C PHE A 104 -5.09 -10.89 1.96
N ASN A 105 -4.24 -10.75 0.96
CA ASN A 105 -4.06 -9.47 0.27
C ASN A 105 -5.26 -9.16 -0.64
N ASN A 106 -5.89 -10.18 -1.23
CA ASN A 106 -7.00 -9.99 -2.16
C ASN A 106 -8.10 -11.02 -1.97
N LEU A 107 -9.34 -10.54 -2.03
CA LEU A 107 -10.54 -11.35 -2.17
C LEU A 107 -11.55 -10.55 -2.99
N GLY A 108 -12.00 -11.09 -4.12
CA GLY A 108 -12.99 -10.38 -4.92
C GLY A 108 -13.52 -11.15 -6.11
N LEU A 109 -14.52 -10.54 -6.74
CA LEU A 109 -15.23 -11.06 -7.89
C LEU A 109 -15.29 -9.95 -8.96
N VAL A 110 -14.97 -10.33 -10.19
CA VAL A 110 -15.23 -9.53 -11.38
C VAL A 110 -16.24 -10.27 -12.24
N LEU A 111 -17.28 -9.57 -12.65
CA LEU A 111 -18.26 -10.02 -13.63
C LEU A 111 -17.99 -9.28 -14.93
N ALA A 112 -17.70 -10.00 -16.00
CA ALA A 112 -17.45 -9.40 -17.32
C ALA A 112 -18.57 -9.78 -18.28
N HIS A 113 -19.13 -8.79 -18.96
CA HIS A 113 -20.16 -8.97 -19.95
C HIS A 113 -19.82 -8.22 -21.24
N ARG A 114 -19.98 -8.89 -22.39
CA ARG A 114 -19.86 -8.28 -23.71
C ARG A 114 -21.23 -8.23 -24.38
N PRO A 115 -21.90 -7.07 -24.42
CA PRO A 115 -23.21 -6.95 -25.04
C PRO A 115 -23.14 -7.19 -26.55
N THR A 116 -24.09 -7.94 -27.09
CA THR A 116 -24.26 -8.10 -28.55
C THR A 116 -25.21 -7.03 -29.08
N GLY A 117 -24.85 -6.34 -30.18
CA GLY A 117 -25.71 -5.31 -30.79
C GLY A 117 -25.69 -3.94 -30.10
N SER A 118 -24.72 -3.68 -29.21
CA SER A 118 -24.53 -2.39 -28.54
C SER A 118 -23.29 -1.66 -29.05
N LYS A 119 -23.23 -0.33 -28.87
CA LYS A 119 -22.02 0.48 -29.06
C LYS A 119 -20.95 0.25 -27.98
N TRP A 120 -21.34 -0.36 -26.85
CA TRP A 120 -20.45 -0.62 -25.72
C TRP A 120 -19.64 -1.89 -25.97
N SER A 121 -18.31 -1.79 -25.88
CA SER A 121 -17.39 -2.92 -26.13
C SER A 121 -17.35 -3.95 -25.00
N THR A 122 -17.60 -3.51 -23.76
CA THR A 122 -17.68 -4.35 -22.56
C THR A 122 -18.43 -3.62 -21.45
N VAL A 123 -19.06 -4.37 -20.56
CA VAL A 123 -19.63 -3.90 -19.29
C VAL A 123 -19.10 -4.83 -18.21
N ASN A 124 -18.28 -4.29 -17.32
CA ASN A 124 -17.63 -5.07 -16.28
C ASN A 124 -17.97 -4.48 -14.91
N PHE A 125 -18.29 -5.34 -13.96
CA PHE A 125 -18.56 -4.99 -12.57
C PHE A 125 -17.59 -5.75 -11.68
N GLY A 126 -16.99 -5.08 -10.71
CA GLY A 126 -16.04 -5.71 -9.79
C GLY A 126 -16.31 -5.29 -8.35
N ILE A 127 -16.20 -6.23 -7.42
CA ILE A 127 -16.35 -6.00 -5.99
C ILE A 127 -15.37 -6.88 -5.20
N GLY A 128 -14.84 -6.34 -4.12
CA GLY A 128 -13.99 -7.08 -3.19
C GLY A 128 -13.03 -6.16 -2.46
N MET A 129 -12.01 -6.77 -1.87
CA MET A 129 -10.95 -6.12 -1.11
C MET A 129 -9.61 -6.36 -1.77
N ASN A 130 -8.82 -5.29 -1.88
CA ASN A 130 -7.42 -5.33 -2.28
C ASN A 130 -6.58 -4.52 -1.30
N ARG A 131 -5.57 -5.17 -0.73
CA ARG A 131 -4.51 -4.53 0.05
C ARG A 131 -3.32 -4.23 -0.85
N LEU A 132 -3.07 -2.94 -1.09
CA LEU A 132 -1.97 -2.44 -1.92
C LEU A 132 -0.65 -2.22 -1.14
N ALA A 133 -0.73 -2.14 0.18
CA ALA A 133 0.38 -2.09 1.14
C ALA A 133 -0.12 -2.54 2.52
#